data_AF-A0A1G6D4W5-F1
#
_entry.id   AF-A0A1G6D4W5-F1
#
_cell.length_a   1.000
_cell.length_b   1.000
_cell.length_c   1.000
_cell.angle_alpha   90.00
_cell.angle_beta   90.00
_cell.angle_gamma   90.00
#
_symmetry.space_group_name_H-M   'P 1'
#
loop_
_entity.id
_entity.type
_entity.pdbx_description
1 polymer ?
#
loop_
_entity_poly.entity_id
_entity_poly.type
_entity_poly.pdbx_seq_one_letter_code
_entity_poly.pdbx_strand_id
1 'polypeptide(L)'
;MPKEIFVHVDLRDGPFFVGTLWVHTAKGRQSATFEYASAWRSCAAGFSLEPALELRKGTFHTDKAMFGAIGDSAPDRWGRTLMNRREARLARLEKRTPRMLREAEGWRLSPLYDLEPTPEHVKPRILHTRIDYHDGTASLELAFDVAGEFGVEPREAEFLAETIAAAVQCWEDEGLRWRASRQEIEFKRSAFELGR
;
A
#
# COMPACT_ATOMS: atom_id res chain seq x y z
N MET A 1 -20.11 -0.54 -20.81
CA MET A 1 -19.55 0.78 -20.49
C MET A 1 -18.25 0.55 -19.73
N PRO A 2 -17.20 1.35 -19.98
CA PRO A 2 -15.96 1.21 -19.23
C PRO A 2 -16.21 1.52 -17.75
N LYS A 3 -15.45 0.87 -16.87
CA LYS A 3 -15.46 1.20 -15.46
C LYS A 3 -14.56 2.40 -15.22
N GLU A 4 -15.12 3.45 -14.64
CA GLU A 4 -14.40 4.66 -14.28
C GLU A 4 -13.83 4.55 -12.86
N ILE A 5 -12.58 4.95 -12.70
CA ILE A 5 -11.85 4.95 -11.43
C ILE A 5 -11.11 6.30 -11.31
N PHE A 6 -11.31 6.98 -10.18
CA PHE A 6 -10.58 8.21 -9.86
C PHE A 6 -9.28 7.87 -9.14
N VAL A 7 -8.17 8.29 -9.73
CA VAL A 7 -6.82 8.06 -9.20
C VAL A 7 -6.44 9.26 -8.35
N HIS A 8 -6.08 8.98 -7.10
CA HIS A 8 -5.58 9.98 -6.16
C HIS A 8 -4.20 9.55 -5.66
N VAL A 9 -3.36 10.54 -5.38
CA VAL A 9 -2.10 10.35 -4.65
C VAL A 9 -2.26 11.09 -3.33
N ASP A 10 -1.98 10.40 -2.23
CA ASP A 10 -1.96 11.00 -0.91
C ASP A 10 -0.59 11.65 -0.71
N LEU A 11 -0.58 12.98 -0.58
CA LEU A 11 0.61 13.76 -0.25
C LEU A 11 0.34 14.51 1.07
N ARG A 12 1.34 15.24 1.57
CA ARG A 12 1.27 15.96 2.86
C ARG A 12 0.03 16.86 3.02
N ASP A 13 -0.40 17.53 1.95
CA ASP A 13 -1.59 18.41 1.97
C ASP A 13 -2.92 17.66 1.77
N GLY A 14 -2.89 16.32 1.79
CA GLY A 14 -4.02 15.43 1.60
C GLY A 14 -4.10 14.79 0.20
N PRO A 15 -5.23 14.15 -0.14
CA PRO A 15 -5.39 13.44 -1.39
C PRO A 15 -5.50 14.41 -2.56
N PHE A 16 -4.55 14.36 -3.48
CA PHE A 16 -4.59 15.08 -4.75
C PHE A 16 -5.26 14.22 -5.81
N PHE A 17 -6.26 14.78 -6.51
CA PHE A 17 -6.84 14.14 -7.68
C PHE A 17 -5.84 14.18 -8.85
N VAL A 18 -5.34 13.02 -9.24
CA VAL A 18 -4.29 12.89 -10.25
C VAL A 18 -4.87 12.72 -11.65
N GLY A 19 -5.97 11.98 -11.77
CA GLY A 19 -6.58 11.73 -13.07
C GLY A 19 -7.63 10.64 -13.04
N THR A 20 -8.16 10.33 -14.22
CA THR A 20 -9.21 9.32 -14.38
C THR A 20 -8.66 8.14 -15.16
N LEU A 21 -8.91 6.94 -14.64
CA LEU A 21 -8.66 5.67 -15.31
C LEU A 21 -9.99 5.07 -15.77
N TRP A 22 -10.07 4.71 -17.04
CA TRP A 22 -11.16 3.94 -17.60
C TRP A 22 -10.69 2.53 -17.93
N VAL A 23 -11.28 1.54 -17.27
CA VAL A 23 -11.00 0.13 -17.50
C VAL A 23 -12.05 -0.44 -18.44
N HIS A 24 -11.60 -0.88 -19.61
CA HIS A 24 -12.42 -1.49 -20.64
C HIS A 24 -12.39 -3.00 -20.47
N THR A 25 -13.48 -3.68 -20.80
CA THR A 25 -13.47 -5.14 -20.87
C THR A 25 -14.23 -5.62 -22.09
N ALA A 26 -13.55 -6.38 -22.94
CA ALA A 26 -14.11 -6.96 -24.15
C ALA A 26 -13.60 -8.40 -24.33
N LYS A 27 -14.51 -9.34 -24.60
CA LYS A 27 -14.19 -10.76 -24.86
C LYS A 27 -13.26 -11.40 -23.81
N GLY A 28 -13.42 -11.03 -22.53
CA GLY A 28 -12.60 -11.54 -21.43
C GLY A 28 -11.21 -10.91 -21.27
N ARG A 29 -10.81 -9.99 -22.16
CA ARG A 29 -9.57 -9.19 -22.01
C ARG A 29 -9.90 -7.81 -21.45
N GLN A 30 -9.02 -7.30 -20.59
CA GLN A 30 -9.11 -5.95 -20.06
C GLN A 30 -8.02 -5.07 -20.66
N SER A 31 -8.39 -3.84 -20.98
CA SER A 31 -7.47 -2.77 -21.37
C SER A 31 -7.81 -1.53 -20.54
N ALA A 32 -6.91 -0.55 -20.48
CA ALA A 32 -7.15 0.68 -19.75
C ALA A 32 -6.69 1.92 -20.48
N THR A 33 -7.43 3.00 -20.26
CA THR A 33 -7.08 4.34 -20.70
C THR A 33 -6.96 5.23 -19.48
N PHE A 34 -5.90 6.03 -19.40
CA PHE A 34 -5.68 6.97 -18.31
C PHE A 34 -5.52 8.39 -18.87
N GLU A 35 -6.07 9.38 -18.16
CA GLU A 35 -5.84 10.79 -18.45
C GLU A 35 -5.56 11.57 -17.17
N TYR A 36 -4.48 12.36 -17.21
CA TYR A 36 -4.13 13.26 -16.11
C TYR A 36 -5.10 14.43 -15.99
N ALA A 37 -5.49 14.74 -14.76
CA ALA A 37 -6.21 15.96 -14.43
C ALA A 37 -5.37 17.20 -14.76
N SER A 38 -6.01 18.25 -15.29
CA SER A 38 -5.31 19.52 -15.57
C SER A 38 -4.69 20.14 -14.32
N ALA A 39 -5.35 19.99 -13.17
CA ALA A 39 -4.87 20.44 -11.87
C ALA A 39 -3.56 19.74 -11.47
N TRP A 40 -3.47 18.42 -11.65
CA TRP A 40 -2.23 17.67 -11.35
C TRP A 40 -1.08 18.05 -12.27
N ARG A 41 -1.34 18.20 -13.58
CA ARG A 41 -0.32 18.64 -14.55
C ARG A 41 0.22 20.03 -14.29
N SER A 42 -0.53 20.87 -13.59
CA SER A 42 -0.14 22.24 -13.24
C SER A 42 0.29 22.36 -11.77
N CYS A 43 0.27 21.26 -11.02
CA CYS A 43 0.63 21.21 -9.61
C CYS A 43 2.16 21.23 -9.49
N ALA A 44 2.68 22.06 -8.57
CA ALA A 44 4.11 22.09 -8.29
C ALA A 44 4.63 20.74 -7.74
N ALA A 45 3.77 20.00 -7.02
CA ALA A 45 4.05 18.65 -6.54
C ALA A 45 3.70 17.56 -7.58
N GLY A 46 3.30 17.94 -8.80
CA GLY A 46 2.89 17.00 -9.85
C GLY A 46 4.07 16.24 -10.44
N PHE A 47 3.95 14.91 -10.54
CA PHE A 47 4.95 14.04 -11.16
C PHE A 47 4.32 12.96 -12.05
N SER A 48 5.14 12.34 -12.91
CA SER A 48 4.79 11.18 -13.73
C SER A 48 4.64 9.95 -12.84
N LEU A 49 3.51 9.25 -12.92
CA LEU A 49 3.21 8.11 -12.03
C LEU A 49 4.11 6.90 -12.31
N GLU A 50 4.50 6.73 -13.58
CA GLU A 50 5.51 5.77 -14.02
C GLU A 50 6.16 6.29 -15.31
N PRO A 51 7.28 5.73 -15.77
CA PRO A 51 7.95 6.19 -16.99
C PRO A 51 7.05 6.17 -18.24
N ALA A 52 6.10 5.22 -18.32
CA ALA A 52 5.15 5.13 -19.43
C ALA A 52 3.99 6.16 -19.34
N LEU A 53 3.84 6.82 -18.20
CA LEU A 53 2.83 7.84 -17.91
C LEU A 53 3.52 9.19 -17.69
N GLU A 54 4.23 9.68 -18.71
CA GLU A 54 4.81 11.02 -18.68
C GLU A 54 3.74 12.07 -18.34
N LEU A 55 4.05 13.01 -17.45
CA LEU A 55 3.11 14.07 -17.04
C LEU A 55 2.86 15.06 -18.19
N ARG A 56 2.00 14.67 -19.14
CA ARG A 56 1.63 15.47 -20.32
C ARG A 56 0.13 15.42 -20.59
N LYS A 57 -0.33 16.34 -21.44
CA LYS A 57 -1.71 16.36 -21.91
C LYS A 57 -1.97 15.15 -22.83
N GLY A 58 -3.16 14.56 -22.72
CA GLY A 58 -3.64 13.49 -23.58
C GLY A 58 -3.94 12.21 -22.80
N THR A 59 -4.34 11.19 -23.54
CA THR A 59 -4.66 9.87 -23.00
C THR A 59 -3.50 8.91 -23.17
N PHE A 60 -3.34 8.03 -22.19
CA PHE A 60 -2.40 6.91 -22.20
C PHE A 60 -3.21 5.63 -22.32
N HIS A 61 -2.75 4.68 -23.14
CA HIS A 61 -3.45 3.41 -23.36
C HIS A 61 -2.54 2.24 -23.01
N THR A 62 -3.13 1.19 -22.44
CA THR A 62 -2.46 -0.09 -22.18
C THR A 62 -3.41 -1.24 -22.48
N ASP A 63 -2.85 -2.35 -22.98
CA ASP A 63 -3.59 -3.60 -23.22
C ASP A 63 -3.72 -4.47 -21.96
N LYS A 64 -3.32 -3.93 -20.80
CA LYS A 64 -3.51 -4.50 -19.47
C LYS A 64 -4.74 -3.88 -18.79
N ALA A 65 -5.26 -4.53 -17.76
CA ALA A 65 -6.38 -4.00 -16.99
C ALA A 65 -6.04 -2.68 -16.26
N MET A 66 -4.77 -2.46 -15.93
CA MET A 66 -4.25 -1.25 -15.28
C MET A 66 -2.79 -0.99 -15.68
N PHE A 67 -2.37 0.26 -15.46
CA PHE A 67 -0.99 0.74 -15.48
C PHE A 67 -0.21 0.21 -14.27
N GLY A 68 1.12 0.14 -14.37
CA GLY A 68 1.95 -0.53 -13.36
C GLY A 68 1.82 0.10 -11.99
N ALA A 69 2.08 1.41 -11.90
CA ALA A 69 2.00 2.17 -10.66
C ALA A 69 0.58 2.18 -10.04
N ILE A 70 -0.46 2.19 -10.88
CA ILE A 70 -1.85 2.15 -10.39
C ILE A 70 -2.21 0.73 -9.91
N GLY A 71 -1.71 -0.29 -10.60
CA GLY A 71 -1.97 -1.68 -10.30
C GLY A 71 -1.15 -2.24 -9.14
N ASP A 72 -0.10 -1.57 -8.69
CA ASP A 72 0.66 -1.94 -7.49
C ASP A 72 -0.21 -1.92 -6.23
N SER A 73 -1.24 -1.05 -6.24
CA SER A 73 -2.29 -1.02 -5.22
C SER A 73 -3.29 -2.19 -5.30
N ALA A 74 -3.24 -3.03 -6.33
CA ALA A 74 -4.20 -4.12 -6.52
C ALA A 74 -3.88 -5.32 -5.61
N PRO A 75 -4.89 -6.08 -5.16
CA PRO A 75 -4.66 -7.24 -4.31
C PRO A 75 -3.75 -8.24 -5.01
N ASP A 76 -2.75 -8.77 -4.31
CA ASP A 76 -1.86 -9.81 -4.84
C ASP A 76 -2.59 -11.14 -5.11
N ARG A 77 -1.85 -12.21 -5.43
CA ARG A 77 -2.44 -13.53 -5.70
C ARG A 77 -3.20 -14.09 -4.48
N TRP A 78 -2.68 -13.87 -3.28
CA TRP A 78 -3.29 -14.35 -2.05
C TRP A 78 -4.54 -13.52 -1.69
N GLY A 79 -4.46 -12.19 -1.78
CA GLY A 79 -5.59 -11.27 -1.63
C GLY A 79 -6.73 -11.62 -2.59
N ARG A 80 -6.44 -11.84 -3.88
CA ARG A 80 -7.43 -12.31 -4.87
C ARG A 80 -8.08 -13.64 -4.45
N THR A 81 -7.30 -14.55 -3.86
CA THR A 81 -7.81 -15.84 -3.35
C THR A 81 -8.79 -15.64 -2.19
N LEU A 82 -8.45 -14.79 -1.21
CA LEU A 82 -9.34 -14.46 -0.09
C LEU A 82 -10.63 -13.80 -0.56
N MET A 83 -10.53 -12.88 -1.51
CA MET A 83 -11.67 -12.19 -2.09
C MET A 83 -12.61 -13.16 -2.81
N ASN A 84 -12.08 -14.05 -3.65
CA ASN A 84 -12.87 -15.07 -4.34
C ASN A 84 -13.57 -16.02 -3.35
N ARG A 85 -12.91 -16.39 -2.25
CA ARG A 85 -13.52 -17.19 -1.17
C ARG A 85 -14.65 -16.44 -0.48
N ARG A 86 -14.45 -15.16 -0.15
CA ARG A 86 -15.49 -14.30 0.45
C ARG A 86 -16.69 -14.18 -0.47
N GLU A 87 -16.47 -13.90 -1.74
CA GLU A 87 -17.51 -13.76 -2.75
C GLU A 87 -18.28 -15.09 -2.95
N ALA A 88 -17.59 -16.23 -3.00
CA ALA A 88 -18.24 -17.54 -3.05
C ALA A 88 -19.12 -17.80 -1.81
N ARG A 89 -18.66 -17.41 -0.61
CA ARG A 89 -19.44 -17.52 0.62
C ARG A 89 -20.69 -16.62 0.58
N LEU A 90 -20.56 -15.36 0.17
CA LEU A 90 -21.68 -14.42 0.04
C LEU A 90 -22.69 -14.92 -0.99
N ALA A 91 -22.22 -15.34 -2.16
CA ALA A 91 -23.05 -15.89 -3.23
C ALA A 91 -23.87 -17.10 -2.75
N ARG A 92 -23.27 -17.98 -1.94
CA ARG A 92 -23.97 -19.14 -1.34
C ARG A 92 -25.05 -18.70 -0.35
N LEU A 93 -24.77 -17.72 0.50
CA LEU A 93 -25.76 -17.17 1.44
C LEU A 93 -26.93 -16.51 0.69
N GLU A 94 -26.62 -15.82 -0.41
CA GLU A 94 -27.57 -15.12 -1.29
C GLU A 94 -28.21 -16.03 -2.36
N LYS A 95 -27.87 -17.33 -2.41
CA LYS A 95 -28.34 -18.31 -3.41
C LYS A 95 -28.15 -17.85 -4.87
N ARG A 96 -27.03 -17.20 -5.16
CA ARG A 96 -26.65 -16.78 -6.51
C ARG A 96 -25.32 -17.41 -6.94
N THR A 97 -25.03 -17.34 -8.23
CA THR A 97 -23.69 -17.68 -8.75
C THR A 97 -22.67 -16.64 -8.26
N PRO A 98 -21.45 -17.05 -7.84
CA PRO A 98 -20.37 -16.12 -7.52
C PRO A 98 -20.06 -15.20 -8.70
N ARG A 99 -19.87 -13.90 -8.42
CA ARG A 99 -19.41 -12.94 -9.42
C ARG A 99 -17.93 -13.14 -9.66
N MET A 100 -17.50 -12.94 -10.90
CA MET A 100 -16.08 -12.91 -11.24
C MET A 100 -15.52 -11.53 -10.88
N LEU A 101 -14.70 -11.47 -9.83
CA LEU A 101 -14.04 -10.23 -9.40
C LEU A 101 -12.93 -9.86 -10.40
N ARG A 102 -13.05 -8.70 -11.04
CA ARG A 102 -12.05 -8.16 -11.97
C ARG A 102 -11.11 -7.19 -11.27
N GLU A 103 -9.99 -6.84 -11.90
CA GLU A 103 -8.96 -6.02 -11.25
C GLU A 103 -9.46 -4.66 -10.75
N ALA A 104 -10.43 -4.07 -11.44
CA ALA A 104 -11.02 -2.79 -11.05
C ALA A 104 -12.19 -2.92 -10.05
N GLU A 105 -12.53 -4.13 -9.56
CA GLU A 105 -13.75 -4.39 -8.79
C GLU A 105 -13.49 -4.88 -7.37
N GLY A 106 -14.06 -4.15 -6.39
CA GLY A 106 -14.40 -4.74 -5.10
C GLY A 106 -13.32 -4.75 -4.02
N TRP A 107 -12.30 -3.89 -4.12
CA TRP A 107 -11.30 -3.72 -3.08
C TRP A 107 -11.02 -2.24 -2.81
N ARG A 108 -10.62 -1.98 -1.57
CA ARG A 108 -10.00 -0.75 -1.10
C ARG A 108 -8.71 -1.21 -0.43
N LEU A 109 -7.60 -0.53 -0.70
CA LEU A 109 -6.36 -0.78 0.02
C LEU A 109 -6.60 -0.68 1.52
N SER A 110 -6.20 -1.71 2.26
CA SER A 110 -5.90 -1.53 3.67
C SER A 110 -4.76 -0.52 3.75
N PRO A 111 -4.82 0.50 4.63
CA PRO A 111 -3.74 1.46 4.79
C PRO A 111 -2.37 0.78 5.01
N LEU A 112 -2.40 -0.40 5.66
CA LEU A 112 -1.24 -1.24 5.91
C LEU A 112 -1.69 -2.70 6.08
N TYR A 113 -0.92 -3.66 5.58
CA TYR A 113 -1.18 -5.09 5.76
C TYR A 113 0.13 -5.87 5.90
N ASP A 114 0.03 -7.10 6.42
CA ASP A 114 1.17 -8.01 6.62
C ASP A 114 2.31 -7.45 7.49
N LEU A 115 1.95 -6.67 8.51
CA LEU A 115 2.90 -6.30 9.56
C LEU A 115 3.17 -7.49 10.46
N GLU A 116 4.38 -8.03 10.37
CA GLU A 116 4.87 -9.02 11.33
C GLU A 116 6.10 -8.49 12.09
N PRO A 117 6.00 -8.27 13.42
CA PRO A 117 7.17 -8.00 14.23
C PRO A 117 8.09 -9.22 14.20
N THR A 118 9.24 -9.11 13.54
CA THR A 118 10.20 -10.20 13.37
C THR A 118 11.34 -10.06 14.38
N PRO A 119 11.51 -11.03 15.30
CA PRO A 119 12.60 -10.99 16.27
C PRO A 119 13.98 -11.06 15.60
N GLU A 120 14.98 -10.43 16.21
CA GLU A 120 16.34 -10.37 15.68
C GLU A 120 17.00 -11.73 15.49
N HIS A 121 16.65 -12.70 16.35
CA HIS A 121 17.16 -14.06 16.27
C HIS A 121 16.46 -14.91 15.19
N VAL A 122 15.30 -14.47 14.68
CA VAL A 122 14.60 -15.13 13.57
C VAL A 122 15.18 -14.68 12.23
N LYS A 123 15.35 -13.36 12.05
CA LYS A 123 15.92 -12.79 10.84
C LYS A 123 16.72 -11.53 11.20
N PRO A 124 17.89 -11.33 10.58
CA PRO A 124 18.60 -10.06 10.68
C PRO A 124 17.70 -8.89 10.26
N ARG A 125 17.86 -7.74 10.93
CA ARG A 125 17.19 -6.46 10.62
C ARG A 125 17.74 -5.85 9.32
N ILE A 126 17.51 -6.54 8.21
CA ILE A 126 17.89 -6.10 6.87
C ILE A 126 16.62 -5.98 6.03
N LEU A 127 16.41 -4.78 5.49
CA LEU A 127 15.32 -4.42 4.60
C LEU A 127 15.43 -5.20 3.30
N HIS A 128 14.31 -5.79 2.88
CA HIS A 128 14.20 -6.44 1.57
C HIS A 128 14.14 -5.41 0.44
N THR A 129 13.32 -4.37 0.64
CA THR A 129 13.34 -3.16 -0.19
C THR A 129 14.14 -2.11 0.56
N ARG A 130 15.37 -1.86 0.10
CA ARG A 130 16.23 -0.86 0.74
C ARG A 130 15.69 0.55 0.54
N ILE A 131 15.95 1.39 1.52
CA ILE A 131 15.65 2.83 1.52
C ILE A 131 16.89 3.69 1.32
N ASP A 132 18.08 3.07 1.35
CA ASP A 132 19.36 3.66 1.01
C ASP A 132 20.08 2.81 -0.06
N TYR A 133 20.98 3.43 -0.81
CA TYR A 133 21.71 2.78 -1.91
C TYR A 133 22.77 1.78 -1.42
N HIS A 134 23.31 1.97 -0.21
CA HIS A 134 24.47 1.25 0.30
C HIS A 134 24.16 0.50 1.60
N ASP A 135 23.32 1.07 2.46
CA ASP A 135 22.88 0.50 3.71
C ASP A 135 21.50 -0.18 3.56
N GLY A 136 21.40 -1.41 4.07
CA GLY A 136 20.17 -2.18 4.09
C GLY A 136 19.60 -2.35 5.50
N THR A 137 20.20 -1.72 6.51
CA THR A 137 19.84 -1.91 7.91
C THR A 137 18.44 -1.36 8.18
N ALA A 138 17.60 -2.15 8.87
CA ALA A 138 16.31 -1.67 9.35
C ALA A 138 16.51 -0.99 10.71
N SER A 139 16.85 0.30 10.71
CA SER A 139 17.00 1.15 11.89
C SER A 139 16.24 2.46 11.77
N LEU A 140 15.84 3.04 12.90
CA LEU A 140 15.22 4.37 12.93
C LEU A 140 16.19 5.46 12.48
N GLU A 141 17.49 5.33 12.81
CA GLU A 141 18.54 6.26 12.38
C GLU A 141 18.61 6.35 10.86
N LEU A 142 18.68 5.22 10.15
CA LEU A 142 18.69 5.21 8.68
C LEU A 142 17.40 5.80 8.12
N ALA A 143 16.25 5.47 8.72
CA ALA A 143 14.95 5.99 8.28
C ALA A 143 14.85 7.51 8.42
N PHE A 144 15.43 8.10 9.48
CA PHE A 144 15.50 9.55 9.65
C PHE A 144 16.48 10.21 8.69
N ASP A 145 17.64 9.60 8.46
CA ASP A 145 18.67 10.13 7.56
C ASP A 145 18.18 10.25 6.10
N VAL A 146 17.44 9.24 5.63
CA VAL A 146 16.93 9.21 4.24
C VAL A 146 15.53 9.82 4.08
N ALA A 147 14.86 10.22 5.16
CA ALA A 147 13.46 10.69 5.14
C ALA A 147 13.20 11.79 4.10
N GLY A 148 14.15 12.71 3.95
CA GLY A 148 14.07 13.83 2.99
C GLY A 148 13.99 13.38 1.53
N GLU A 149 14.60 12.25 1.17
CA GLU A 149 14.53 11.69 -0.20
C GLU A 149 13.12 11.21 -0.55
N PHE A 150 12.34 10.83 0.47
CA PHE A 150 10.95 10.40 0.35
C PHE A 150 9.96 11.56 0.55
N GLY A 151 10.46 12.80 0.60
CA GLY A 151 9.62 13.98 0.79
C GLY A 151 9.00 14.05 2.18
N VAL A 152 9.69 13.54 3.21
CA VAL A 152 9.30 13.63 4.62
C VAL A 152 10.28 14.58 5.33
N GLU A 153 9.78 15.65 5.96
CA GLU A 153 10.67 16.57 6.69
C GLU A 153 11.20 15.91 7.97
N PRO A 154 12.39 16.28 8.48
CA PRO A 154 12.94 15.69 9.70
C PRO A 154 11.99 15.72 10.90
N ARG A 155 11.31 16.85 11.13
CA ARG A 155 10.32 16.99 12.22
C ARG A 155 9.08 16.12 12.01
N GLU A 156 8.70 15.89 10.77
CA GLU A 156 7.57 15.03 10.41
C GLU A 156 7.95 13.56 10.62
N ALA A 157 9.17 13.17 10.26
CA ALA A 157 9.68 11.83 10.50
C ALA A 157 9.72 11.50 12.01
N GLU A 158 10.22 12.44 12.83
CA GLU A 158 10.20 12.32 14.30
C GLU A 158 8.76 12.17 14.82
N PHE A 159 7.84 13.04 14.40
CA PHE A 159 6.44 12.97 14.81
C PHE A 159 5.74 11.66 14.40
N LEU A 160 6.02 11.16 13.20
CA LEU A 160 5.51 9.86 12.72
C LEU A 160 6.05 8.71 13.56
N ALA A 161 7.36 8.71 13.86
CA ALA A 161 7.97 7.70 14.70
C ALA A 161 7.38 7.69 16.12
N GLU A 162 7.19 8.87 16.72
CA GLU A 162 6.52 9.02 18.02
C GLU A 162 5.08 8.49 17.99
N THR A 163 4.33 8.82 16.92
CA THR A 163 2.95 8.36 16.75
C THR A 163 2.88 6.83 16.66
N ILE A 164 3.78 6.22 15.88
CA ILE A 164 3.87 4.76 15.74
C ILE A 164 4.29 4.13 17.07
N ALA A 165 5.31 4.68 17.74
CA ALA A 165 5.77 4.21 19.04
C ALA A 165 4.62 4.23 20.08
N ALA A 166 3.88 5.34 20.17
CA ALA A 166 2.73 5.46 21.05
C ALA A 166 1.61 4.45 20.73
N ALA A 167 1.41 4.13 19.45
CA ALA A 167 0.41 3.14 19.02
C ALA A 167 0.82 1.70 19.37
N VAL A 168 2.12 1.38 19.35
CA VAL A 168 2.63 0.02 19.59
C VAL A 168 3.16 -0.20 21.00
N GLN A 169 3.37 0.84 21.83
CA GLN A 169 4.00 0.71 23.15
C GLN A 169 3.30 -0.29 24.09
N CYS A 170 1.98 -0.47 23.96
CA CYS A 170 1.18 -1.38 24.78
C CYS A 170 1.01 -2.78 24.16
N TRP A 171 1.82 -3.15 23.15
CA TRP A 171 1.65 -4.40 22.41
C TRP A 171 1.73 -5.65 23.29
N GLU A 172 2.53 -5.64 24.37
CA GLU A 172 2.63 -6.76 25.31
C GLU A 172 1.31 -7.01 26.05
N ASP A 173 0.68 -5.94 26.54
CA ASP A 173 -0.61 -5.99 27.24
C ASP A 173 -1.74 -6.43 26.31
N GLU A 174 -1.75 -5.92 25.08
CA GLU A 174 -2.68 -6.38 24.04
C GLU A 174 -2.44 -7.85 23.69
N GLY A 175 -1.18 -8.28 23.58
CA GLY A 175 -0.83 -9.70 23.39
C GLY A 175 -1.42 -10.58 24.50
N LEU A 176 -1.22 -10.22 25.77
CA LEU A 176 -1.79 -10.94 26.91
C LEU A 176 -3.33 -10.96 26.87
N ARG A 177 -3.95 -9.83 26.55
CA ARG A 177 -5.41 -9.70 26.41
C ARG A 177 -5.96 -10.66 25.34
N TRP A 178 -5.22 -10.87 24.26
CA TRP A 178 -5.54 -11.82 23.18
C TRP A 178 -4.96 -13.22 23.39
N ARG A 179 -4.57 -13.55 24.63
CA ARG A 179 -4.12 -14.89 25.08
C ARG A 179 -2.76 -15.34 24.54
N ALA A 180 -1.89 -14.42 24.12
CA ALA A 180 -0.48 -14.75 23.94
C ALA A 180 0.14 -15.16 25.28
N SER A 181 0.96 -16.21 25.26
CA SER A 181 1.73 -16.64 26.42
C SER A 181 2.86 -15.66 26.70
N ARG A 182 3.35 -15.65 27.95
CA ARG A 182 4.54 -14.88 28.31
C ARG A 182 5.77 -15.27 27.48
N GLN A 183 5.86 -16.53 27.06
CA GLN A 183 6.95 -17.02 26.22
C GLN A 183 6.87 -16.45 24.80
N GLU A 184 5.67 -16.34 24.21
CA GLU A 184 5.47 -15.72 22.90
C GLU A 184 5.75 -14.22 22.92
N ILE A 185 5.37 -13.54 24.01
CA ILE A 185 5.70 -12.12 24.21
C ILE A 185 7.22 -11.96 24.31
N GLU A 186 7.88 -12.74 25.17
CA GLU A 186 9.34 -12.66 25.30
C GLU A 186 10.06 -12.96 23.97
N PHE A 187 9.56 -13.94 23.23
CA PHE A 187 10.06 -14.26 21.89
C PHE A 187 9.95 -13.07 20.93
N LYS A 188 8.83 -12.32 20.96
CA LYS A 188 8.60 -11.15 20.10
C LYS A 188 9.28 -9.87 20.59
N ARG A 189 9.75 -9.81 21.84
CA ARG A 189 10.29 -8.59 22.47
C ARG A 189 11.36 -7.89 21.64
N SER A 190 12.33 -8.63 21.11
CA SER A 190 13.43 -8.06 20.30
C SER A 190 13.01 -7.46 18.96
N ALA A 191 11.76 -7.68 18.51
CA ALA A 191 11.24 -7.06 17.30
C ALA A 191 10.85 -5.58 17.50
N PHE A 192 10.69 -5.15 18.76
CA PHE A 192 10.32 -3.79 19.12
C PHE A 192 11.54 -3.09 19.72
N GLU A 193 11.83 -1.88 19.27
CA GLU A 193 12.77 -1.01 19.96
C GLU A 193 12.06 -0.42 21.18
N LEU A 194 12.62 -0.66 22.37
CA LEU A 194 12.19 0.02 23.57
C LEU A 194 12.64 1.48 23.43
N GLY A 195 11.70 2.37 23.08
CA GLY A 195 11.95 3.80 22.99
C GLY A 195 12.62 4.30 24.27
N ARG A 196 13.61 5.17 24.11
CA ARG A 196 14.15 5.95 25.23
C ARG A 196 13.15 6.99 25.68
#